data_AF-A0A415A035-F1
#
_entry.id   AF-A0A415A035-F1
#
_cell.length_a   1.000
_cell.length_b   1.000
_cell.length_c   1.000
_cell.angle_alpha   90.00
_cell.angle_beta   90.00
_cell.angle_gamma   90.00
#
_symmetry.space_group_name_H-M   'P 1'
#
loop_
_entity.id
_entity.type
_entity.pdbx_description
1 polymer ?
#
loop_
_entity_poly.entity_id
_entity_poly.type
_entity_poly.pdbx_seq_one_letter_code
_entity_poly.pdbx_strand_id
1 'polypeptide(L)'
;MDCPVTARPTVIVISDSLGDTACEVVLAASGQFDEGAFRVLRLPKVTSVEQVKSFVGPRVDADHRDVAVFHTIVDPALRARVLDYLGMLHIRSVDLIGPTLAVLSSLIGVPPKCVAGVIHKTDDRYFHRIEAMEYFVEHDDGRGCDDLSGADIVLLGVSRTSKTPLSMYLAYQGYKVANVPLAHGMEPPKSIYEVDPMHLFGLISTVDVISEIRDSRLGDDYARAVAGSYAEPESVRGELEEARALMKRLGCFVVRTDGKAIEESAAEIISHLEEIQDARARRAARRAARRVQQQ
;
A
#
# COMPACT_ATOMS: atom_id res chain seq x y z
N MET A 1 -38.62 25.33 -10.22
CA MET A 1 -39.21 24.04 -9.82
C MET A 1 -38.12 23.31 -9.07
N ASP A 2 -38.12 23.45 -7.75
CA ASP A 2 -37.10 22.85 -6.90
C ASP A 2 -37.33 21.34 -6.86
N CYS A 3 -36.37 20.62 -7.45
CA CYS A 3 -36.28 19.17 -7.33
C CYS A 3 -35.89 18.86 -5.87
N PRO A 4 -36.64 18.01 -5.14
CA PRO A 4 -36.24 17.64 -3.80
C PRO A 4 -34.88 16.94 -3.89
N VAL A 5 -33.94 17.34 -3.04
CA VAL A 5 -32.64 16.67 -2.89
C VAL A 5 -32.92 15.23 -2.44
N THR A 6 -33.04 14.30 -3.39
CA THR A 6 -33.20 12.88 -3.10
C THR A 6 -32.00 12.41 -2.31
N ALA A 7 -32.23 11.83 -1.13
CA ALA A 7 -31.16 11.36 -0.25
C ALA A 7 -30.25 10.38 -0.99
N ARG A 8 -28.92 10.54 -0.83
CA ARG A 8 -27.93 9.70 -1.51
C ARG A 8 -28.08 8.23 -1.06
N PRO A 9 -28.03 7.24 -1.99
CA PRO A 9 -28.01 5.83 -1.64
C PRO A 9 -26.94 5.51 -0.59
N THR A 10 -27.31 4.73 0.42
CA THR A 10 -26.44 4.33 1.52
C THR A 10 -25.97 2.89 1.35
N VAL A 11 -24.65 2.70 1.34
CA VAL A 11 -24.03 1.39 1.42
C VAL A 11 -23.58 1.14 2.85
N ILE A 12 -24.04 0.06 3.47
CA ILE A 12 -23.67 -0.33 4.82
C ILE A 12 -22.71 -1.52 4.76
N VAL A 13 -21.51 -1.33 5.28
CA VAL A 13 -20.51 -2.38 5.46
C VAL A 13 -20.66 -3.01 6.84
N ILE A 14 -20.84 -4.32 6.92
CA ILE A 14 -20.98 -5.07 8.17
C ILE A 14 -19.87 -6.11 8.28
N SER A 15 -19.18 -6.19 9.42
CA SER A 15 -18.15 -7.21 9.64
C SER A 15 -18.13 -7.67 11.08
N ASP A 16 -17.83 -8.96 11.30
CA ASP A 16 -17.49 -9.50 12.61
C ASP A 16 -16.03 -9.18 13.04
N SER A 17 -15.27 -8.55 12.15
CA SER A 17 -13.94 -7.98 12.40
C SER A 17 -13.97 -6.45 12.18
N LEU A 18 -12.92 -5.86 11.63
CA LEU A 18 -12.91 -4.42 11.37
C LEU A 18 -13.82 -4.07 10.19
N GLY A 19 -13.82 -4.84 9.10
CA GLY A 19 -14.58 -4.52 7.88
C GLY A 19 -13.83 -3.72 6.82
N ASP A 20 -12.50 -3.62 6.93
CA ASP A 20 -11.65 -2.93 5.92
C ASP A 20 -11.78 -3.59 4.55
N THR A 21 -11.68 -4.92 4.46
CA THR A 21 -11.83 -5.66 3.19
C THR A 21 -13.13 -5.34 2.46
N ALA A 22 -14.25 -5.34 3.17
CA ALA A 22 -15.54 -5.01 2.55
C ALA A 22 -15.63 -3.53 2.15
N CYS A 23 -15.03 -2.64 2.95
CA CYS A 23 -14.96 -1.22 2.65
C CYS A 23 -14.13 -0.96 1.40
N GLU A 24 -12.97 -1.60 1.24
CA GLU A 24 -12.11 -1.50 0.05
C GLU A 24 -12.83 -1.96 -1.21
N VAL A 25 -13.54 -3.09 -1.15
CA VAL A 25 -14.35 -3.58 -2.28
C VAL A 25 -15.45 -2.57 -2.66
N VAL A 26 -16.15 -2.01 -1.67
CA VAL A 26 -17.19 -1.00 -1.91
C VAL A 26 -16.58 0.28 -2.49
N LEU A 27 -15.45 0.75 -1.97
CA LEU A 27 -14.77 1.96 -2.46
C LEU A 27 -14.29 1.77 -3.89
N ALA A 28 -13.63 0.64 -4.19
CA ALA A 28 -13.18 0.31 -5.55
C ALA A 28 -14.34 0.26 -6.56
N ALA A 29 -15.46 -0.38 -6.18
CA ALA A 29 -16.66 -0.40 -7.01
C ALA A 29 -17.30 0.98 -7.17
N SER A 30 -17.31 1.79 -6.10
CA SER A 30 -17.89 3.14 -6.11
C SER A 30 -17.13 4.10 -7.01
N GLY A 31 -15.82 3.89 -7.21
CA GLY A 31 -15.00 4.70 -8.12
C GLY A 31 -15.37 4.56 -9.60
N GLN A 32 -16.28 3.66 -9.96
CA GLN A 32 -16.86 3.55 -11.30
C GLN A 32 -18.05 4.48 -11.54
N PHE A 33 -18.41 5.29 -10.53
CA PHE A 33 -19.55 6.20 -10.55
C PHE A 33 -19.10 7.63 -10.18
N ASP A 34 -19.99 8.60 -10.36
CA ASP A 34 -19.73 9.99 -10.01
C ASP A 34 -19.37 10.17 -8.53
N GLU A 35 -18.50 11.13 -8.25
CA GLU A 35 -18.04 11.41 -6.89
C GLU A 35 -19.21 11.71 -5.95
N GLY A 36 -19.24 11.02 -4.82
CA GLY A 36 -20.30 11.19 -3.81
C GLY A 36 -21.64 10.57 -4.18
N ALA A 37 -21.72 9.72 -5.22
CA ALA A 37 -22.92 8.98 -5.58
C ALA A 37 -23.46 8.09 -4.44
N PHE A 38 -22.57 7.61 -3.56
CA PHE A 38 -22.93 6.74 -2.44
C PHE A 38 -22.47 7.30 -1.10
N ARG A 39 -23.29 7.10 -0.05
CA ARG A 39 -22.88 7.28 1.35
C ARG A 39 -22.47 5.94 1.93
N VAL A 40 -21.21 5.77 2.30
CA VAL A 40 -20.73 4.53 2.92
C VAL A 40 -20.78 4.65 4.44
N LEU A 41 -21.44 3.71 5.10
CA LEU A 41 -21.48 3.55 6.55
C LEU A 41 -20.86 2.21 6.93
N ARG A 42 -20.26 2.12 8.11
CA ARG A 42 -19.58 0.91 8.57
C ARG A 42 -20.02 0.53 9.97
N LEU A 43 -20.33 -0.76 10.14
CA LEU A 43 -20.61 -1.41 11.42
C LEU A 43 -19.55 -2.50 11.66
N PRO A 44 -18.46 -2.18 12.38
CA PRO A 44 -17.41 -3.13 12.71
C PRO A 44 -17.77 -3.98 13.95
N LYS A 45 -17.05 -5.07 14.14
CA LYS A 45 -17.04 -5.93 15.34
C LYS A 45 -18.42 -6.45 15.73
N VAL A 46 -19.22 -6.84 14.75
CA VAL A 46 -20.52 -7.43 14.98
C VAL A 46 -20.37 -8.82 15.58
N THR A 47 -20.97 -9.02 16.74
CA THR A 47 -21.02 -10.30 17.45
C THR A 47 -22.45 -10.85 17.56
N SER A 48 -23.46 -10.06 17.18
CA SER A 48 -24.87 -10.42 17.32
C SER A 48 -25.74 -9.76 16.26
N VAL A 49 -26.86 -10.40 15.90
CA VAL A 49 -27.83 -9.82 14.96
C VAL A 49 -28.53 -8.60 15.56
N GLU A 50 -28.63 -8.52 16.89
CA GLU A 50 -29.25 -7.41 17.61
C GLU A 50 -28.50 -6.09 17.36
N GLN A 51 -27.16 -6.11 17.28
CA GLN A 51 -26.36 -4.95 16.88
C GLN A 51 -26.68 -4.50 15.44
N VAL A 52 -26.85 -5.47 14.53
CA VAL A 52 -27.23 -5.18 13.14
C VAL A 52 -28.64 -4.58 13.11
N LYS A 53 -29.58 -5.09 13.90
CA LYS A 53 -30.92 -4.53 14.02
C LYS A 53 -30.92 -3.09 14.50
N SER A 54 -30.18 -2.80 15.57
CA SER A 54 -30.10 -1.44 16.12
C SER A 54 -29.40 -0.45 15.19
N PHE A 55 -28.48 -0.94 14.34
CA PHE A 55 -27.77 -0.08 13.40
C PHE A 55 -28.52 0.09 12.08
N VAL A 56 -28.94 -0.99 11.45
CA VAL A 56 -29.60 -0.96 10.14
C VAL A 56 -31.04 -0.47 10.28
N GLY A 57 -31.80 -0.95 11.26
CA GLY A 57 -33.24 -0.68 11.40
C GLY A 57 -33.63 0.79 11.34
N PRO A 58 -33.00 1.70 12.12
CA PRO A 58 -33.30 3.13 12.07
C PRO A 58 -32.88 3.85 10.78
N ARG A 59 -32.17 3.17 9.87
CA ARG A 59 -31.60 3.74 8.63
C ARG A 59 -32.33 3.29 7.38
N VAL A 60 -33.37 2.47 7.53
CA VAL A 60 -34.20 1.98 6.43
C VAL A 60 -35.53 2.73 6.51
N ASP A 61 -35.71 3.72 5.63
CA ASP A 61 -37.00 4.41 5.47
C ASP A 61 -38.04 3.47 4.85
N ALA A 62 -39.32 3.85 4.88
CA ALA A 62 -40.48 3.01 4.54
C ALA A 62 -40.44 2.27 3.18
N ASP A 63 -39.61 2.70 2.23
CA ASP A 63 -39.49 2.08 0.90
C ASP A 63 -38.22 1.24 0.69
N HIS A 64 -37.25 1.26 1.62
CA HIS A 64 -36.00 0.47 1.59
C HIS A 64 -35.16 0.52 0.28
N ARG A 65 -35.45 1.41 -0.67
CA ARG A 65 -34.87 1.39 -2.04
C ARG A 65 -33.43 1.89 -2.12
N ASP A 66 -32.97 2.61 -1.10
CA ASP A 66 -31.70 3.32 -1.13
C ASP A 66 -30.63 2.70 -0.22
N VAL A 67 -30.86 1.50 0.33
CA VAL A 67 -29.88 0.81 1.19
C VAL A 67 -29.40 -0.49 0.56
N ALA A 68 -28.09 -0.71 0.58
CA ALA A 68 -27.46 -1.99 0.27
C ALA A 68 -26.47 -2.37 1.38
N VAL A 69 -26.33 -3.67 1.66
CA VAL A 69 -25.42 -4.18 2.69
C VAL A 69 -24.32 -5.03 2.06
N PHE A 70 -23.07 -4.73 2.37
CA PHE A 70 -21.93 -5.59 2.04
C PHE A 70 -21.37 -6.14 3.33
N HIS A 71 -21.10 -7.45 3.41
CA HIS A 71 -20.63 -8.02 4.66
C HIS A 71 -19.50 -9.04 4.52
N THR A 72 -18.69 -9.08 5.57
CA THR A 72 -17.63 -10.07 5.80
C THR A 72 -17.83 -10.69 7.18
N ILE A 73 -18.78 -11.63 7.26
CA ILE A 73 -19.10 -12.38 8.49
C ILE A 73 -18.65 -13.83 8.25
N VAL A 74 -17.64 -14.26 8.99
CA VAL A 74 -17.07 -15.61 8.85
C VAL A 74 -17.84 -16.64 9.65
N ASP A 75 -18.44 -16.25 10.79
CA ASP A 75 -19.31 -17.11 11.59
C ASP A 75 -20.59 -17.48 10.81
N PRO A 76 -20.83 -18.76 10.49
CA PRO A 76 -22.00 -19.17 9.71
C PRO A 76 -23.34 -18.91 10.40
N ALA A 77 -23.40 -19.05 11.73
CA ALA A 77 -24.64 -18.88 12.49
C ALA A 77 -25.01 -17.40 12.59
N LEU A 78 -24.04 -16.52 12.86
CA LEU A 78 -24.25 -15.07 12.83
C LEU A 78 -24.63 -14.61 11.41
N ARG A 79 -23.92 -15.10 10.39
CA ARG A 79 -24.20 -14.77 8.99
C ARG A 79 -25.63 -15.14 8.60
N ALA A 80 -26.09 -16.34 8.93
CA ALA A 80 -27.47 -16.77 8.67
C ALA A 80 -28.50 -15.84 9.31
N ARG A 81 -28.35 -15.55 10.61
CA ARG A 81 -29.26 -14.65 11.34
C ARG A 81 -29.28 -13.23 10.76
N VAL A 82 -28.14 -12.73 10.29
CA VAL A 82 -28.06 -11.42 9.64
C VAL A 82 -28.75 -11.45 8.28
N LEU A 83 -28.50 -12.46 7.45
CA LEU A 83 -29.16 -12.62 6.14
C LEU A 83 -30.69 -12.73 6.28
N ASP A 84 -31.17 -13.50 7.27
CA ASP A 84 -32.60 -13.60 7.57
C ASP A 84 -33.20 -12.24 7.88
N TYR A 85 -32.54 -11.45 8.74
CA TYR A 85 -33.00 -10.10 9.09
C TYR A 85 -32.99 -9.14 7.88
N LEU A 86 -31.94 -9.15 7.07
CA LEU A 86 -31.87 -8.31 5.86
C LEU A 86 -32.93 -8.72 4.84
N GLY A 87 -33.19 -10.02 4.70
CA GLY A 87 -34.25 -10.57 3.86
C GLY A 87 -35.64 -10.13 4.30
N MET A 88 -35.92 -10.11 5.61
CA MET A 88 -37.18 -9.60 6.18
C MET A 88 -37.41 -8.12 5.84
N LEU A 89 -36.34 -7.33 5.69
CA LEU A 89 -36.41 -5.91 5.32
C LEU A 89 -36.31 -5.68 3.81
N HIS A 90 -36.22 -6.74 3.00
CA HIS A 90 -35.98 -6.63 1.55
C HIS A 90 -34.74 -5.81 1.17
N ILE A 91 -33.71 -5.82 2.04
CA ILE A 91 -32.45 -5.12 1.79
C ILE A 91 -31.56 -6.00 0.92
N ARG A 92 -31.07 -5.43 -0.19
CA ARG A 92 -30.08 -6.07 -1.05
C ARG A 92 -28.78 -6.25 -0.28
N SER A 93 -28.22 -7.47 -0.27
CA SER A 93 -26.97 -7.75 0.42
C SER A 93 -26.00 -8.59 -0.40
N VAL A 94 -24.70 -8.41 -0.14
CA VAL A 94 -23.60 -9.14 -0.78
C VAL A 94 -22.69 -9.73 0.30
N ASP A 95 -22.56 -11.06 0.30
CA ASP A 95 -21.57 -11.78 1.10
C ASP A 95 -20.24 -11.84 0.36
N LEU A 96 -19.25 -11.10 0.86
CA LEU A 96 -17.92 -11.03 0.24
C LEU A 96 -16.97 -12.15 0.69
N ILE A 97 -17.29 -12.85 1.79
CA ILE A 97 -16.36 -13.80 2.41
C ILE A 97 -16.82 -15.26 2.32
N GLY A 98 -18.12 -15.53 2.42
CA GLY A 98 -18.66 -16.90 2.39
C GLY A 98 -18.28 -17.67 1.11
N PRO A 99 -18.55 -17.14 -0.10
CA PRO A 99 -18.14 -17.79 -1.34
C PRO A 99 -16.62 -18.01 -1.44
N THR A 100 -15.83 -17.03 -1.01
CA THR A 100 -14.36 -17.10 -1.00
C THR A 100 -13.88 -18.24 -0.09
N LEU A 101 -14.43 -18.35 1.13
CA LEU A 101 -14.11 -19.44 2.05
C LEU A 101 -14.50 -20.81 1.48
N ALA A 102 -15.63 -20.91 0.78
CA ALA A 102 -16.06 -22.16 0.17
C ALA A 102 -15.09 -22.63 -0.92
N VAL A 103 -14.62 -21.72 -1.77
CA VAL A 103 -13.60 -22.03 -2.81
C VAL A 103 -12.27 -22.43 -2.18
N LEU A 104 -11.77 -21.69 -1.19
CA LEU A 104 -10.51 -22.04 -0.54
C LEU A 104 -10.59 -23.37 0.19
N SER A 105 -11.71 -23.64 0.87
CA SER A 105 -11.96 -24.90 1.56
C SER A 105 -11.99 -26.09 0.61
N SER A 106 -12.60 -25.94 -0.58
CA SER A 106 -12.63 -27.01 -1.58
C SER A 106 -11.26 -27.30 -2.20
N LEU A 107 -10.42 -26.27 -2.36
CA LEU A 107 -9.06 -26.43 -2.88
C LEU A 107 -8.14 -27.19 -1.91
N ILE A 108 -8.23 -26.93 -0.61
CA ILE A 108 -7.34 -27.55 0.39
C ILE A 108 -7.95 -28.78 1.07
N GLY A 109 -9.25 -29.04 0.87
CA GLY A 109 -9.96 -30.16 1.49
C GLY A 109 -10.18 -30.03 3.01
N VAL A 110 -10.08 -28.81 3.55
CA VAL A 110 -10.19 -28.53 4.99
C VAL A 110 -11.26 -27.46 5.23
N PRO A 111 -12.18 -27.65 6.21
CA PRO A 111 -13.19 -26.65 6.53
C PRO A 111 -12.58 -25.36 7.10
N PRO A 112 -13.22 -24.19 6.89
CA PRO A 112 -12.74 -22.94 7.47
C PRO A 112 -12.82 -22.96 9.00
N LYS A 113 -11.85 -22.34 9.66
CA LYS A 113 -11.83 -22.19 11.13
C LYS A 113 -12.97 -21.29 11.65
N CYS A 114 -13.54 -20.44 10.79
CA CYS A 114 -14.61 -19.48 11.13
C CYS A 114 -14.30 -18.57 12.32
N VAL A 115 -13.02 -18.23 12.52
CA VAL A 115 -12.59 -17.30 13.58
C VAL A 115 -12.47 -15.90 12.98
N ALA A 116 -13.22 -14.94 13.51
CA ALA A 116 -13.14 -13.54 13.11
C ALA A 116 -11.78 -12.93 13.48
N GLY A 117 -11.29 -11.99 12.67
CA GLY A 117 -10.08 -11.22 12.98
C GLY A 117 -8.76 -11.99 12.93
N VAL A 118 -8.70 -13.15 12.29
CA VAL A 118 -7.45 -13.95 12.14
C VAL A 118 -6.34 -13.16 11.43
N ILE A 119 -6.69 -12.31 10.46
CA ILE A 119 -5.72 -11.44 9.76
C ILE A 119 -5.01 -10.46 10.73
N HIS A 120 -5.64 -10.15 11.86
CA HIS A 120 -5.10 -9.27 12.91
C HIS A 120 -4.55 -10.03 14.12
N LYS A 121 -4.55 -11.37 14.12
CA LYS A 121 -3.84 -12.11 15.14
C LYS A 121 -2.35 -12.02 14.85
N THR A 122 -1.63 -11.54 15.86
CA THR A 122 -0.18 -11.39 15.98
C THR A 122 0.54 -12.70 15.65
N ASP A 123 0.99 -12.82 14.41
CA ASP A 123 1.77 -13.92 13.85
C ASP A 123 2.83 -13.22 12.99
N ASP A 124 4.07 -13.16 13.46
CA ASP A 124 5.33 -12.71 12.82
C ASP A 124 5.32 -11.48 11.90
N ARG A 125 4.45 -11.42 10.90
CA ARG A 125 4.24 -10.29 9.98
C ARG A 125 3.98 -8.97 10.69
N TYR A 126 3.27 -8.96 11.82
CA TYR A 126 3.09 -7.74 12.61
C TYR A 126 4.42 -7.25 13.18
N PHE A 127 5.18 -8.12 13.84
CA PHE A 127 6.48 -7.77 14.42
C PHE A 127 7.50 -7.40 13.33
N HIS A 128 7.49 -8.12 12.21
CA HIS A 128 8.32 -7.80 11.06
C HIS A 128 8.00 -6.42 10.48
N ARG A 129 6.72 -6.04 10.40
CA ARG A 129 6.33 -4.67 10.02
C ARG A 129 6.79 -3.62 11.03
N ILE A 130 6.74 -3.91 12.33
CA ILE A 130 7.27 -2.98 13.34
C ILE A 130 8.79 -2.79 13.14
N GLU A 131 9.53 -3.89 13.00
CA GLU A 131 10.97 -3.85 12.77
C GLU A 131 11.33 -3.09 11.47
N ALA A 132 10.57 -3.31 10.39
CA ALA A 132 10.73 -2.60 9.14
C ALA A 132 10.46 -1.09 9.27
N MET A 133 9.42 -0.72 10.02
CA MET A 133 9.09 0.68 10.31
C MET A 133 10.14 1.35 11.20
N GLU A 134 10.64 0.66 12.22
CA GLU A 134 11.75 1.14 13.07
C GLU A 134 13.01 1.39 12.24
N TYR A 135 13.39 0.42 11.41
CA TYR A 135 14.52 0.57 10.49
C TYR A 135 14.33 1.78 9.56
N PHE A 136 13.15 1.92 8.94
CA PHE A 136 12.85 3.07 8.09
C PHE A 136 13.01 4.41 8.84
N VAL A 137 12.49 4.53 10.06
CA VAL A 137 12.61 5.78 10.85
C VAL A 137 14.07 6.13 11.16
N GLU A 138 14.92 5.13 11.36
CA GLU A 138 16.36 5.30 11.59
C GLU A 138 17.13 5.69 10.33
N HIS A 139 16.60 5.36 9.14
CA HIS A 139 17.28 5.49 7.84
C HIS A 139 16.58 6.44 6.85
N ASP A 140 15.59 7.22 7.30
CA ASP A 140 14.93 8.26 6.51
C ASP A 140 15.70 9.59 6.54
N ASP A 141 15.52 10.42 5.52
CA ASP A 141 16.10 11.77 5.40
C ASP A 141 17.63 11.83 5.62
N GLY A 142 18.36 10.81 5.14
CA GLY A 142 19.82 10.78 5.21
C GLY A 142 20.41 10.38 6.58
N ARG A 143 19.54 10.05 7.56
CA ARG A 143 19.96 9.41 8.81
C ARG A 143 20.37 7.97 8.52
N GLY A 144 21.21 7.39 9.39
CA GLY A 144 21.66 6.00 9.25
C GLY A 144 22.43 5.69 7.97
N CYS A 145 22.76 6.69 7.14
CA CYS A 145 23.40 6.49 5.84
C CYS A 145 24.78 5.82 5.93
N ASP A 146 25.44 5.86 7.10
CA ASP A 146 26.73 5.22 7.33
C ASP A 146 26.62 3.69 7.51
N ASP A 147 25.44 3.17 7.83
CA ASP A 147 25.19 1.72 7.99
C ASP A 147 23.91 1.32 7.24
N LEU A 148 24.09 0.76 6.04
CA LEU A 148 22.98 0.24 5.24
C LEU A 148 22.81 -1.29 5.40
N SER A 149 23.44 -1.87 6.42
CA SER A 149 23.33 -3.29 6.67
C SER A 149 21.90 -3.67 7.08
N GLY A 150 21.45 -4.82 6.61
CA GLY A 150 20.09 -5.30 6.89
C GLY A 150 18.96 -4.60 6.12
N ALA A 151 19.26 -3.63 5.25
CA ALA A 151 18.26 -3.09 4.32
C ALA A 151 17.83 -4.14 3.30
N ASP A 152 16.51 -4.31 3.15
CA ASP A 152 15.91 -5.05 2.04
C ASP A 152 15.89 -4.18 0.77
N ILE A 153 15.68 -2.87 0.95
CA ILE A 153 15.51 -1.89 -0.12
C ILE A 153 16.27 -0.61 0.26
N VAL A 154 17.10 -0.11 -0.65
CA VAL A 154 17.79 1.19 -0.53
C VAL A 154 17.32 2.07 -1.67
N LEU A 155 16.58 3.13 -1.34
CA LEU A 155 16.07 4.09 -2.32
C LEU A 155 17.05 5.23 -2.51
N LEU A 156 17.39 5.48 -3.78
CA LEU A 156 18.32 6.50 -4.22
C LEU A 156 17.60 7.50 -5.10
N GLY A 157 17.82 8.80 -4.91
CA GLY A 157 17.24 9.76 -5.84
C GLY A 157 17.36 11.20 -5.39
N VAL A 158 17.18 12.10 -6.35
CA VAL A 158 17.20 13.55 -6.09
C VAL A 158 16.03 13.98 -5.21
N SER A 159 16.11 15.15 -4.59
CA SER A 159 14.98 15.66 -3.81
C SER A 159 13.72 15.73 -4.68
N ARG A 160 12.57 15.31 -4.11
CA ARG A 160 11.23 15.29 -4.73
C ARG A 160 10.96 14.19 -5.77
N THR A 161 11.61 13.04 -5.58
CA THR A 161 11.35 11.78 -6.29
C THR A 161 10.48 10.80 -5.49
N SER A 162 9.63 11.32 -4.58
CA SER A 162 8.72 10.51 -3.74
C SER A 162 9.36 9.44 -2.84
N LYS A 163 10.66 9.55 -2.52
CA LYS A 163 11.38 8.61 -1.63
C LYS A 163 10.68 8.39 -0.28
N THR A 164 10.40 9.44 0.49
CA THR A 164 9.83 9.31 1.85
C THR A 164 8.43 8.69 1.85
N PRO A 165 7.47 9.13 1.00
CA PRO A 165 6.18 8.44 0.90
C PRO A 165 6.30 6.96 0.45
N LEU A 166 7.20 6.68 -0.50
CA LEU A 166 7.39 5.33 -1.03
C LEU A 166 8.03 4.37 -0.02
N SER A 167 9.10 4.80 0.64
CA SER A 167 9.77 4.05 1.70
C SER A 167 8.85 3.80 2.89
N MET A 168 8.05 4.79 3.30
CA MET A 168 7.03 4.61 4.33
C MET A 168 6.01 3.53 3.95
N TYR A 169 5.53 3.54 2.70
CA TYR A 169 4.60 2.52 2.21
C TYR A 169 5.23 1.13 2.17
N LEU A 170 6.46 1.01 1.66
CA LEU A 170 7.21 -0.25 1.62
C LEU A 170 7.51 -0.79 3.03
N ALA A 171 7.89 0.09 3.97
CA ALA A 171 8.08 -0.27 5.37
C ALA A 171 6.78 -0.78 6.01
N TYR A 172 5.65 -0.14 5.70
CA TYR A 172 4.33 -0.61 6.12
C TYR A 172 3.98 -1.99 5.55
N GLN A 173 4.46 -2.32 4.35
CA GLN A 173 4.32 -3.67 3.79
C GLN A 173 5.23 -4.70 4.47
N GLY A 174 6.30 -4.25 5.12
CA GLY A 174 7.20 -5.05 5.93
C GLY A 174 8.66 -5.06 5.47
N TYR A 175 9.06 -4.18 4.54
CA TYR A 175 10.43 -4.13 4.05
C TYR A 175 11.29 -3.12 4.83
N LYS A 176 12.50 -3.49 5.23
CA LYS A 176 13.48 -2.57 5.80
C LYS A 176 14.01 -1.64 4.70
N VAL A 177 13.55 -0.39 4.71
CA VAL A 177 13.87 0.59 3.66
C VAL A 177 14.79 1.69 4.18
N ALA A 178 15.89 1.95 3.48
CA ALA A 178 16.77 3.09 3.73
C ALA A 178 16.68 4.12 2.59
N ASN A 179 16.69 5.41 2.92
CA ASN A 179 16.67 6.49 1.93
C ASN A 179 18.04 7.19 1.84
N VAL A 180 18.68 7.08 0.68
CA VAL A 180 19.94 7.78 0.40
C VAL A 180 19.67 8.96 -0.55
N PRO A 181 19.68 10.20 -0.05
CA PRO A 181 19.47 11.37 -0.88
C PRO A 181 20.65 11.57 -1.84
N LEU A 182 20.36 11.89 -3.09
CA LEU A 182 21.36 12.32 -4.06
C LEU A 182 21.23 13.84 -4.24
N ALA A 183 22.26 14.58 -3.86
CA ALA A 183 22.34 16.03 -4.01
C ALA A 183 23.54 16.39 -4.88
N HIS A 184 23.41 17.47 -5.66
CA HIS A 184 24.48 17.95 -6.53
C HIS A 184 25.77 18.20 -5.76
N GLY A 185 26.90 17.72 -6.28
CA GLY A 185 28.22 17.93 -5.68
C GLY A 185 28.45 17.22 -4.34
N MET A 186 27.50 16.42 -3.85
CA MET A 186 27.65 15.63 -2.63
C MET A 186 27.98 14.18 -2.98
N GLU A 187 29.09 13.66 -2.47
CA GLU A 187 29.38 12.24 -2.60
C GLU A 187 28.41 11.41 -1.72
N PRO A 188 27.88 10.29 -2.25
CA PRO A 188 27.05 9.40 -1.46
C PRO A 188 27.89 8.73 -0.35
N PRO A 189 27.25 8.27 0.74
CA PRO A 189 27.93 7.56 1.82
C PRO A 189 28.65 6.32 1.31
N LYS A 190 29.82 5.98 1.89
CA LYS A 190 30.65 4.84 1.42
C LYS A 190 29.93 3.50 1.50
N SER A 191 29.08 3.34 2.49
CA SER A 191 28.23 2.16 2.72
C SER A 191 27.46 1.73 1.47
N ILE A 192 27.07 2.67 0.59
CA ILE A 192 26.33 2.37 -0.64
C ILE A 192 27.07 1.43 -1.59
N TYR A 193 28.41 1.50 -1.60
CA TYR A 193 29.25 0.68 -2.47
C TYR A 193 29.44 -0.74 -1.94
N GLU A 194 29.03 -0.98 -0.69
CA GLU A 194 29.09 -2.28 -0.01
C GLU A 194 27.75 -3.03 -0.08
N VAL A 195 26.66 -2.32 -0.38
CA VAL A 195 25.33 -2.91 -0.56
C VAL A 195 25.29 -3.75 -1.84
N ASP A 196 24.65 -4.92 -1.75
CA ASP A 196 24.37 -5.74 -2.94
C ASP A 196 23.49 -4.94 -3.92
N PRO A 197 23.92 -4.74 -5.18
CA PRO A 197 23.18 -3.96 -6.17
C PRO A 197 21.71 -4.37 -6.33
N MET A 198 21.34 -5.60 -5.98
CA MET A 198 19.94 -6.05 -6.04
C MET A 198 19.01 -5.34 -5.04
N HIS A 199 19.55 -4.73 -3.99
CA HIS A 199 18.78 -3.94 -3.03
C HIS A 199 18.79 -2.45 -3.37
N LEU A 200 19.50 -2.02 -4.45
CA LEU A 200 19.62 -0.62 -4.81
C LEU A 200 18.59 -0.22 -5.87
N PHE A 201 17.73 0.73 -5.50
CA PHE A 201 16.64 1.21 -6.34
C PHE A 201 16.77 2.72 -6.58
N GLY A 202 16.98 3.11 -7.83
CA GLY A 202 17.07 4.51 -8.25
C GLY A 202 15.70 5.07 -8.62
N LEU A 203 15.24 6.10 -7.93
CA LEU A 203 14.01 6.81 -8.25
C LEU A 203 14.31 8.02 -9.15
N ILE A 204 13.61 8.09 -10.27
CA ILE A 204 13.70 9.21 -11.21
C ILE A 204 12.31 9.76 -11.52
N SER A 205 12.26 11.08 -11.72
CA SER A 205 11.08 11.79 -12.20
C SER A 205 11.50 12.74 -13.34
N THR A 206 10.53 13.46 -13.90
CA THR A 206 10.81 14.49 -14.92
C THR A 206 11.27 15.79 -14.27
N VAL A 207 12.02 16.59 -15.03
CA VAL A 207 12.46 17.93 -14.60
C VAL A 207 11.25 18.77 -14.23
N ASP A 208 10.22 18.77 -15.09
CA ASP A 208 9.01 19.59 -14.90
C ASP A 208 8.30 19.26 -13.59
N VAL A 209 8.07 17.98 -13.30
CA VAL A 209 7.42 17.53 -12.05
C VAL A 209 8.25 17.90 -10.83
N ILE A 210 9.57 17.71 -10.87
CA ILE A 210 10.45 18.05 -9.75
C ILE A 210 10.46 19.57 -9.52
N SER A 211 10.63 20.36 -10.58
CA SER A 211 10.62 21.82 -10.52
C SER A 211 9.31 22.35 -9.96
N GLU A 212 8.16 21.85 -10.42
CA GLU A 212 6.83 22.23 -9.91
C GLU A 212 6.67 21.92 -8.41
N ILE A 213 7.08 20.72 -7.98
CA ILE A 213 7.03 20.32 -6.56
C ILE A 213 8.01 21.14 -5.71
N ARG A 214 9.16 21.55 -6.25
CA ARG A 214 10.12 22.41 -5.55
C ARG A 214 9.59 23.84 -5.43
N ASP A 215 9.06 24.41 -6.51
CA ASP A 215 8.53 25.78 -6.53
C ASP A 215 7.33 25.95 -5.59
N SER A 216 6.43 24.94 -5.53
CA SER A 216 5.31 24.94 -4.58
C SER A 216 5.74 24.89 -3.12
N ARG A 217 6.93 24.37 -2.80
CA ARG A 217 7.49 24.38 -1.43
C ARG A 217 8.39 25.57 -1.12
N LEU A 218 8.87 26.30 -2.14
CA LEU A 218 9.72 27.48 -1.93
C LEU A 218 8.96 28.66 -1.32
N GLY A 219 7.62 28.60 -1.20
CA GLY A 219 6.84 29.52 -0.37
C GLY A 219 7.10 31.01 -0.67
N ASP A 220 7.10 31.83 0.40
CA ASP A 220 7.20 33.29 0.37
C ASP A 220 8.41 33.82 -0.42
N ASP A 221 8.28 35.05 -0.93
CA ASP A 221 9.25 35.74 -1.80
C ASP A 221 10.70 35.75 -1.26
N TYR A 222 10.88 35.72 0.07
CA TYR A 222 12.20 35.67 0.69
C TYR A 222 12.93 34.33 0.45
N ALA A 223 12.22 33.21 0.54
CA ALA A 223 12.80 31.89 0.28
C ALA A 223 13.08 31.68 -1.21
N ARG A 224 12.27 32.27 -2.10
CA ARG A 224 12.56 32.33 -3.54
C ARG A 224 13.80 33.16 -3.87
N ALA A 225 14.01 34.28 -3.18
CA ALA A 225 15.18 35.14 -3.39
C ALA A 225 16.50 34.47 -2.94
N VAL A 226 16.47 33.58 -1.95
CA VAL A 226 17.65 32.91 -1.39
C VAL A 226 17.92 31.54 -2.04
N ALA A 227 16.88 30.85 -2.52
CA ALA A 227 16.97 29.49 -3.06
C ALA A 227 16.37 29.34 -4.48
N GLY A 228 16.29 30.42 -5.27
CA GLY A 228 15.67 30.41 -6.61
C GLY A 228 16.24 29.34 -7.56
N SER A 229 17.55 29.11 -7.51
CA SER A 229 18.23 28.08 -8.31
C SER A 229 17.88 26.63 -7.93
N TYR A 230 17.21 26.40 -6.79
CA TYR A 230 16.80 25.06 -6.35
C TYR A 230 15.67 24.47 -7.22
N ALA A 231 14.77 25.32 -7.73
CA ALA A 231 13.66 24.91 -8.60
C ALA A 231 13.93 25.15 -10.08
N GLU A 232 15.02 25.85 -10.43
CA GLU A 232 15.38 26.15 -11.81
C GLU A 232 15.58 24.84 -12.63
N PRO A 233 14.93 24.73 -13.80
CA PRO A 233 14.99 23.51 -14.62
C PRO A 233 16.40 23.08 -15.02
N GLU A 234 17.34 24.03 -15.20
CA GLU A 234 18.73 23.70 -15.54
C GLU A 234 19.47 23.05 -14.38
N SER A 235 19.29 23.56 -13.16
CA SER A 235 19.84 23.00 -11.93
C SER A 235 19.30 21.58 -11.67
N VAL A 236 17.97 21.42 -11.77
CA VAL A 236 17.30 20.11 -11.62
C VAL A 236 17.78 19.12 -12.68
N ARG A 237 18.03 19.57 -13.92
CA ARG A 237 18.55 18.71 -14.99
C ARG A 237 19.96 18.20 -14.67
N GLY A 238 20.86 19.09 -14.22
CA GLY A 238 22.21 18.71 -13.79
C GLY A 238 22.19 17.67 -12.66
N GLU A 239 21.38 17.92 -11.63
CA GLU A 239 21.17 16.96 -10.52
C GLU A 239 20.72 15.58 -11.01
N LEU A 240 19.73 15.54 -11.92
CA LEU A 240 19.21 14.29 -12.47
C LEU A 240 20.24 13.55 -13.32
N GLU A 241 21.06 14.25 -14.10
CA GLU A 241 22.12 13.65 -14.91
C GLU A 241 23.18 13.00 -14.03
N GLU A 242 23.65 13.69 -12.98
CA GLU A 242 24.60 13.14 -12.02
C GLU A 242 24.02 11.94 -11.27
N ALA A 243 22.78 12.04 -10.80
CA ALA A 243 22.09 10.96 -10.11
C ALA A 243 21.97 9.71 -11.01
N ARG A 244 21.58 9.88 -12.28
CA ARG A 244 21.51 8.78 -13.26
C ARG A 244 22.87 8.15 -13.52
N ALA A 245 23.91 8.96 -13.64
CA ALA A 245 25.28 8.46 -13.83
C ALA A 245 25.75 7.62 -12.63
N LEU A 246 25.45 8.07 -11.40
CA LEU A 246 25.74 7.31 -10.19
C LEU A 246 24.93 6.02 -10.11
N MET A 247 23.61 6.08 -10.30
CA MET A 247 22.72 4.89 -10.29
C MET A 247 23.21 3.82 -11.27
N LYS A 248 23.62 4.23 -12.48
CA LYS A 248 24.17 3.33 -13.49
C LYS A 248 25.47 2.66 -13.02
N ARG A 249 26.37 3.41 -12.38
CA ARG A 249 27.64 2.86 -11.85
C ARG A 249 27.40 1.85 -10.73
N LEU A 250 26.41 2.10 -9.88
CA LEU A 250 26.03 1.22 -8.77
C LEU A 250 25.23 -0.01 -9.22
N GLY A 251 24.71 -0.02 -10.46
CA GLY A 251 23.88 -1.10 -10.98
C GLY A 251 22.46 -1.10 -10.41
N CYS A 252 21.93 0.08 -10.07
CA CYS A 252 20.59 0.22 -9.52
C CYS A 252 19.52 -0.21 -10.53
N PHE A 253 18.43 -0.82 -10.03
CA PHE A 253 17.18 -0.88 -10.77
C PHE A 253 16.51 0.49 -10.73
N VAL A 254 16.17 1.06 -11.89
CA VAL A 254 15.66 2.44 -11.98
C VAL A 254 14.14 2.44 -12.14
N VAL A 255 13.45 3.06 -11.18
CA VAL A 255 12.00 3.20 -11.12
C VAL A 255 11.62 4.63 -11.47
N ARG A 256 10.72 4.77 -12.45
CA ARG A 256 10.11 6.05 -12.79
C ARG A 256 8.91 6.31 -11.89
N THR A 257 8.90 7.47 -11.23
CA THR A 257 7.83 7.88 -10.29
C THR A 257 6.92 8.97 -10.86
N ASP A 258 7.19 9.47 -12.07
CA ASP A 258 6.40 10.53 -12.69
C ASP A 258 4.99 10.03 -13.05
N GLY A 259 3.97 10.66 -12.46
CA GLY A 259 2.55 10.35 -12.72
C GLY A 259 2.07 8.98 -12.20
N LYS A 260 2.90 8.25 -11.45
CA LYS A 260 2.53 6.96 -10.84
C LYS A 260 2.05 7.12 -9.41
N ALA A 261 1.13 6.25 -9.01
CA ALA A 261 0.78 6.10 -7.61
C ALA A 261 1.96 5.49 -6.81
N ILE A 262 1.97 5.72 -5.49
CA ILE A 262 3.00 5.15 -4.61
C ILE A 262 2.92 3.62 -4.62
N GLU A 263 1.71 3.08 -4.63
CA GLU A 263 1.40 1.65 -4.67
C GLU A 263 1.94 0.99 -5.95
N GLU A 264 1.83 1.67 -7.09
CA GLU A 264 2.35 1.17 -8.38
C GLU A 264 3.88 1.12 -8.37
N SER A 265 4.53 2.17 -7.88
CA SER A 265 5.99 2.23 -7.77
C SER A 265 6.53 1.18 -6.79
N ALA A 266 5.80 0.95 -5.68
CA ALA A 266 6.13 -0.07 -4.71
C ALA A 266 5.98 -1.49 -5.31
N ALA A 267 4.91 -1.74 -6.06
CA ALA A 267 4.69 -3.02 -6.72
C ALA A 267 5.81 -3.36 -7.72
N GLU A 268 6.31 -2.37 -8.47
CA GLU A 268 7.44 -2.53 -9.40
C GLU A 268 8.73 -2.95 -8.65
N ILE A 269 9.03 -2.29 -7.53
CA ILE A 269 10.19 -2.61 -6.67
C ILE A 269 10.08 -4.01 -6.08
N ILE A 270 8.93 -4.33 -5.49
CA ILE A 270 8.68 -5.62 -4.83
C ILE A 270 8.80 -6.76 -5.85
N SER A 271 8.15 -6.62 -7.01
CA SER A 271 8.20 -7.65 -8.07
C SER A 271 9.64 -7.91 -8.53
N HIS A 272 10.43 -6.85 -8.72
CA HIS A 272 11.83 -6.99 -9.10
C HIS A 272 12.67 -7.71 -8.04
N LEU A 273 12.46 -7.36 -6.76
CA LEU A 273 13.15 -7.99 -5.64
C LEU A 273 12.83 -9.49 -5.56
N GLU A 274 11.55 -9.85 -5.68
CA GLU A 274 11.08 -11.24 -5.67
C GLU A 274 11.68 -12.04 -6.84
N GLU A 275 11.66 -11.51 -8.06
CA GLU A 275 12.24 -12.15 -9.25
C GLU A 275 13.73 -12.49 -9.06
N ILE A 276 14.51 -11.57 -8.49
CA ILE A 276 15.94 -11.78 -8.24
C ILE A 276 16.15 -12.84 -7.16
N GLN A 277 15.40 -12.78 -6.07
CA GLN A 277 15.48 -13.75 -4.97
C GLN A 277 15.18 -15.17 -5.49
N ASP A 278 14.14 -15.32 -6.31
CA ASP A 278 13.75 -16.56 -6.97
C ASP A 278 14.86 -17.08 -7.90
N ALA A 279 15.44 -16.21 -8.71
CA ALA A 279 16.54 -16.56 -9.60
C ALA A 279 17.78 -17.04 -8.82
N ARG A 280 18.10 -16.40 -7.68
CA ARG A 280 19.20 -16.80 -6.79
C ARG A 280 18.94 -18.14 -6.13
N ALA A 281 17.74 -18.36 -5.60
CA ALA A 281 17.33 -19.63 -4.99
C ALA A 281 17.46 -20.79 -5.99
N ARG A 282 16.97 -20.61 -7.22
CA ARG A 282 17.11 -21.61 -8.30
C ARG A 282 18.57 -21.90 -8.66
N ARG A 283 19.42 -20.87 -8.72
CA ARG A 283 20.86 -21.03 -9.00
C ARG A 283 21.57 -21.76 -7.86
N ALA A 284 21.24 -21.45 -6.61
CA ALA A 284 21.79 -22.13 -5.43
C ALA A 284 21.41 -23.61 -5.39
N ALA A 285 20.13 -23.93 -5.61
CA ALA A 285 19.63 -25.31 -5.67
C ALA A 285 20.34 -26.12 -6.77
N ARG A 286 20.52 -25.55 -7.97
CA ARG A 286 21.25 -26.20 -9.08
C ARG A 286 22.72 -26.47 -8.74
N ARG A 287 23.39 -25.55 -8.03
CA ARG A 287 24.78 -25.74 -7.58
C ARG A 287 24.89 -26.83 -6.53
N ALA A 288 23.95 -26.89 -5.58
CA ALA A 288 23.89 -27.95 -4.57
C ALA A 288 23.69 -29.32 -5.21
N ALA A 289 22.73 -29.45 -6.14
CA ALA A 289 22.46 -30.70 -6.85
C ALA A 289 23.68 -31.22 -7.64
N ARG A 290 24.45 -30.33 -8.29
CA ARG A 290 25.68 -30.70 -9.00
C ARG A 290 26.80 -31.20 -8.08
N ARG A 291 26.90 -30.66 -6.87
CA ARG A 291 27.91 -31.11 -5.88
C ARG A 291 27.58 -32.52 -5.35
N VAL A 292 26.30 -32.84 -5.18
CA VAL A 292 25.85 -34.17 -4.75
C VAL A 292 26.08 -35.23 -5.82
N GLN A 293 26.03 -34.88 -7.11
CA GLN A 293 26.30 -35.82 -8.22
C GLN A 293 27.80 -36.07 -8.49
N GLN A 294 28.69 -35.28 -7.88
CA GLN A 294 30.15 -35.40 -8.04
C GLN A 294 30.84 -36.07 -6.84
N GLN A 295 30.07 -36.49 -5.83
CA GLN A 295 30.49 -37.29 -4.68
C GLN A 295 29.92 -38.71 -4.82
#